data_AF-A0A7Z1B0Q2-F1
#
_entry.id   AF-A0A7Z1B0Q2-F1
#
_cell.length_a   1.000
_cell.length_b   1.000
_cell.length_c   1.000
_cell.angle_alpha   90.00
_cell.angle_beta   90.00
_cell.angle_gamma   90.00
#
_symmetry.space_group_name_H-M   'P 1'
#
loop_
_entity.id
_entity.type
_entity.pdbx_description
1 polymer ?
#
loop_
_entity_poly.entity_id
_entity_poly.type
_entity_poly.pdbx_seq_one_letter_code
_entity_poly.pdbx_strand_id
1 'polypeptide(L)'
;MRRATAAQATAHRLVHCVLDGDAAGLSTALGTVVDQGDEQLRPYVRAVVAELIQVASTAVRDTAGRTGGEITFAVDLRDDDDTRVSIDELAPPARATVRALLADLNGSPADAAFQLDLAVIGLDPLTGIDTVRRALTMTVALLQWTGDET
;
A
#
# COMPACT_ATOMS: atom_id res chain seq x y z
N MET A 1 10.15 20.86 -10.41
CA MET A 1 10.68 19.50 -10.16
C MET A 1 10.75 19.29 -8.64
N ARG A 2 9.75 18.66 -8.01
CA ARG A 2 9.87 18.23 -6.60
C ARG A 2 10.82 17.03 -6.59
N ARG A 3 11.87 17.05 -5.77
CA ARG A 3 12.65 15.83 -5.51
C ARG A 3 11.73 14.81 -4.83
N ALA A 4 11.70 13.58 -5.35
CA ALA A 4 11.04 12.47 -4.66
C ALA A 4 11.71 12.28 -3.29
N THR A 5 10.92 12.02 -2.25
CA THR A 5 11.46 11.67 -0.94
C THR A 5 12.11 10.29 -1.00
N ALA A 6 13.00 9.96 -0.06
CA ALA A 6 13.62 8.63 -0.01
C ALA A 6 12.57 7.51 0.06
N ALA A 7 11.52 7.70 0.86
CA ALA A 7 10.40 6.76 0.97
C ALA A 7 9.64 6.58 -0.35
N GLN A 8 9.41 7.66 -1.10
CA GLN A 8 8.79 7.57 -2.42
C GLN A 8 9.64 6.78 -3.40
N ALA A 9 10.95 7.05 -3.44
CA ALA A 9 11.87 6.30 -4.28
C ALA A 9 11.91 4.81 -3.91
N THR A 10 11.87 4.48 -2.61
CA THR A 10 11.75 3.09 -2.14
C THR A 10 10.44 2.45 -2.61
N ALA A 11 9.30 3.10 -2.44
CA ALA A 11 8.01 2.56 -2.87
C ALA A 11 7.96 2.27 -4.37
N HIS A 12 8.44 3.20 -5.21
CA HIS A 12 8.48 3.00 -6.66
C HIS A 12 9.43 1.87 -7.04
N ARG A 13 10.61 1.78 -6.41
CA ARG A 13 11.56 0.69 -6.63
C ARG A 13 10.96 -0.67 -6.26
N LEU A 14 10.25 -0.75 -5.13
CA LEU A 14 9.57 -1.97 -4.70
C LEU A 14 8.56 -2.46 -5.74
N VAL A 15 7.73 -1.55 -6.28
CA VAL A 15 6.75 -1.87 -7.33
C VAL A 15 7.46 -2.36 -8.60
N HIS A 16 8.46 -1.61 -9.09
CA HIS A 16 9.21 -1.99 -10.29
C HIS A 16 9.88 -3.36 -10.14
N CYS A 17 10.55 -3.63 -9.02
CA CYS A 17 11.21 -4.91 -8.81
C CYS A 17 10.23 -6.10 -8.81
N VAL A 18 9.01 -5.93 -8.28
CA VAL A 18 8.00 -7.00 -8.34
C VAL A 18 7.48 -7.19 -9.76
N LEU A 19 7.18 -6.11 -10.48
CA LEU A 19 6.67 -6.18 -11.85
C LEU A 19 7.69 -6.78 -12.83
N ASP A 20 8.98 -6.48 -12.64
CA ASP A 20 10.07 -6.95 -13.49
C ASP A 20 10.62 -8.34 -13.07
N GLY A 21 10.11 -8.91 -11.97
CA GLY A 21 10.64 -10.17 -11.41
C GLY A 21 12.06 -10.05 -10.84
N ASP A 22 12.52 -8.84 -10.53
CA ASP A 22 13.85 -8.55 -9.99
C ASP A 22 13.91 -8.82 -8.48
N ALA A 23 14.14 -10.10 -8.13
CA ALA A 23 14.27 -10.53 -6.74
C ALA A 23 15.46 -9.88 -6.00
N ALA A 24 16.57 -9.61 -6.69
CA ALA A 24 17.76 -9.02 -6.07
C ALA A 24 17.54 -7.54 -5.74
N GLY A 25 16.92 -6.79 -6.65
CA GLY A 25 16.51 -5.42 -6.40
C GLY A 25 15.44 -5.31 -5.33
N LEU A 26 14.47 -6.24 -5.30
CA LEU A 26 13.45 -6.31 -4.25
C LEU A 26 14.08 -6.50 -2.87
N SER A 27 15.00 -7.45 -2.73
CA SER A 27 15.73 -7.68 -1.47
C SER A 27 16.51 -6.45 -1.04
N THR A 28 17.12 -5.73 -1.99
CA THR A 28 17.87 -4.50 -1.69
C THR A 28 16.93 -3.37 -1.23
N ALA A 29 15.78 -3.23 -1.88
CA ALA A 29 14.79 -2.21 -1.55
C ALA A 29 14.14 -2.46 -0.17
N LEU A 30 13.86 -3.73 0.16
CA LEU A 30 13.40 -4.13 1.50
C LEU A 30 14.49 -3.93 2.55
N GLY A 31 15.75 -4.19 2.21
CA GLY A 31 16.92 -3.86 3.05
C GLY A 31 16.92 -2.39 3.49
N THR A 32 16.60 -1.48 2.57
CA THR A 32 16.51 -0.03 2.88
C THR A 32 15.44 0.29 3.93
N VAL A 33 14.37 -0.52 4.02
CA VAL A 33 13.30 -0.34 5.02
C VAL A 33 13.79 -0.78 6.41
N VAL A 34 14.52 -1.89 6.51
CA VAL A 34 15.03 -2.39 7.81
C VAL A 34 16.29 -1.69 8.30
N ASP A 35 17.06 -1.11 7.39
CA ASP A 35 18.27 -0.34 7.73
C ASP A 35 17.92 1.02 8.38
N GLN A 36 16.63 1.37 8.45
CA GLN A 36 16.18 2.51 9.23
C GLN A 36 16.39 2.21 10.71
N GLY A 37 17.11 3.09 11.42
CA GLY A 37 17.19 3.01 12.88
C GLY A 37 15.83 3.16 13.55
N ASP A 38 15.70 2.67 14.79
CA ASP A 38 14.44 2.55 15.53
C ASP A 38 13.59 3.84 15.52
N GLU A 39 14.21 5.01 15.69
CA GLU A 39 13.51 6.30 15.69
C GLU A 39 12.89 6.66 14.34
N GLN A 40 13.52 6.23 13.23
CA GLN A 40 13.15 6.58 11.87
C GLN A 40 12.33 5.51 11.16
N LEU A 41 12.36 4.27 11.65
CA LEU A 41 11.64 3.15 11.07
C LEU A 41 10.15 3.46 10.90
N ARG A 42 9.47 3.90 11.97
CA ARG A 42 8.04 4.17 11.95
C ARG A 42 7.65 5.27 10.94
N PRO A 43 8.21 6.50 10.98
CA PRO A 43 7.86 7.53 10.00
C PRO A 43 8.25 7.14 8.57
N TYR A 44 9.34 6.37 8.39
CA TYR A 44 9.77 5.90 7.08
C TYR A 44 8.80 4.86 6.49
N VAL A 45 8.49 3.80 7.23
CA VAL A 45 7.51 2.77 6.81
C VAL A 45 6.15 3.40 6.52
N ARG A 46 5.70 4.33 7.37
CA ARG A 46 4.46 5.08 7.15
C ARG A 46 4.48 5.80 5.80
N ALA A 47 5.57 6.48 5.47
CA ALA A 47 5.71 7.21 4.22
C ALA A 47 5.78 6.28 3.00
N VAL A 48 6.48 5.14 3.11
CA VAL A 48 6.53 4.13 2.04
C VAL A 48 5.14 3.55 1.78
N VAL A 49 4.42 3.16 2.83
CA VAL A 49 3.05 2.60 2.72
C VAL A 49 2.08 3.63 2.17
N ALA A 50 2.20 4.89 2.57
CA ALA A 50 1.39 5.98 2.01
C ALA A 50 1.59 6.11 0.50
N GLU A 51 2.84 6.10 0.02
CA GLU A 51 3.13 6.18 -1.41
C GLU A 51 2.60 4.94 -2.16
N LEU A 52 2.75 3.74 -1.61
CA LEU A 52 2.20 2.51 -2.21
C LEU A 52 0.67 2.59 -2.34
N ILE A 53 -0.03 3.13 -1.34
CA ILE A 53 -1.46 3.37 -1.40
C ILE A 53 -1.81 4.40 -2.48
N GLN A 54 -1.06 5.51 -2.59
CA GLN A 54 -1.29 6.52 -3.63
C GLN A 54 -1.11 5.95 -5.04
N VAL A 55 -0.09 5.11 -5.26
CA VAL A 55 0.12 4.43 -6.55
C VAL A 55 -1.08 3.55 -6.87
N ALA A 56 -1.54 2.75 -5.91
CA ALA A 56 -2.68 1.86 -6.08
C ALA A 56 -4.00 2.63 -6.35
N SER A 57 -4.28 3.66 -5.55
CA SER A 57 -5.52 4.42 -5.64
C SER A 57 -5.60 5.24 -6.92
N THR A 58 -4.47 5.78 -7.38
CA THR A 58 -4.37 6.47 -8.68
C THR A 58 -4.72 5.52 -9.81
N ALA A 59 -4.11 4.33 -9.85
CA ALA A 59 -4.41 3.34 -10.90
C ALA A 59 -5.89 2.95 -10.93
N VAL A 60 -6.48 2.68 -9.76
CA VAL A 60 -7.90 2.32 -9.63
C VAL A 60 -8.80 3.46 -10.09
N ARG A 61 -8.51 4.70 -9.69
CA ARG A 61 -9.30 5.88 -10.10
C ARG A 61 -9.19 6.16 -11.59
N ASP A 62 -7.99 6.03 -12.17
CA ASP A 62 -7.79 6.20 -13.62
C ASP A 62 -8.58 5.16 -14.42
N THR A 63 -8.73 3.97 -13.86
CA THR A 63 -9.56 2.90 -14.43
C THR A 63 -11.04 3.16 -14.30
N ALA A 64 -11.52 3.46 -13.08
CA ALA A 64 -12.92 3.71 -12.81
C ALA A 64 -13.44 5.03 -13.45
N GLY A 65 -12.58 6.05 -13.56
CA GLY A 65 -12.92 7.34 -14.18
C GLY A 65 -13.30 7.22 -15.67
N ARG A 66 -12.94 6.12 -16.33
CA ARG A 66 -13.40 5.80 -17.70
C ARG A 66 -14.90 5.48 -17.76
N THR A 67 -15.51 5.11 -16.64
CA THR A 67 -16.91 4.64 -16.57
C THR A 67 -17.93 5.79 -16.42
N GLY A 68 -17.48 6.98 -15.98
CA GLY A 68 -18.33 8.16 -15.75
C GLY A 68 -19.22 8.08 -14.50
N GLY A 69 -19.58 9.23 -13.93
CA GLY A 69 -20.43 9.34 -12.73
C GLY A 69 -19.68 9.51 -11.40
N GLU A 70 -20.42 9.69 -10.31
CA GLU A 70 -19.88 9.70 -8.94
C GLU A 70 -19.63 8.24 -8.51
N ILE A 71 -18.39 7.91 -8.15
CA ILE A 71 -17.96 6.54 -7.87
C ILE A 71 -17.68 6.39 -6.39
N THR A 72 -18.34 5.42 -5.75
CA THR A 72 -18.00 4.96 -4.40
C THR A 72 -17.21 3.67 -4.50
N PHE A 73 -16.03 3.64 -3.87
CA PHE A 73 -15.18 2.45 -3.85
C PHE A 73 -15.43 1.64 -2.58
N ALA A 74 -15.61 0.32 -2.75
CA ALA A 74 -15.72 -0.65 -1.66
C ALA A 74 -14.73 -1.80 -1.90
N VAL A 75 -14.44 -2.57 -0.85
CA VAL A 75 -13.57 -3.75 -0.92
C VAL A 75 -14.39 -5.01 -0.68
N ASP A 76 -14.18 -6.04 -1.50
CA ASP A 76 -14.57 -7.41 -1.20
C ASP A 76 -13.29 -8.17 -0.79
N LEU A 77 -13.24 -8.64 0.45
CA LEU A 77 -12.09 -9.36 1.00
C LEU A 77 -12.40 -10.84 1.03
N ARG A 78 -11.43 -11.64 0.61
CA ARG A 78 -11.54 -13.10 0.58
C ARG A 78 -10.28 -13.75 1.16
N ASP A 79 -10.45 -14.91 1.76
CA ASP A 79 -9.34 -15.75 2.19
C ASP A 79 -8.86 -16.68 1.06
N ASP A 80 -7.91 -17.56 1.39
CA ASP A 80 -7.30 -18.49 0.43
C ASP A 80 -8.30 -19.55 -0.09
N ASP A 81 -9.42 -19.77 0.61
CA ASP A 81 -10.50 -20.68 0.22
C ASP A 81 -11.62 -19.94 -0.56
N ASP A 82 -11.37 -18.72 -1.02
CA ASP A 82 -12.33 -17.82 -1.70
C ASP A 82 -13.56 -17.45 -0.84
N THR A 83 -13.45 -17.62 0.49
CA THR A 83 -14.53 -17.28 1.41
C THR A 83 -14.48 -15.80 1.77
N ARG A 84 -15.64 -15.13 1.76
CA ARG A 84 -15.75 -13.71 2.10
C ARG A 84 -15.41 -13.48 3.57
N VAL A 85 -14.48 -12.55 3.83
CA VAL A 85 -14.01 -12.18 5.17
C VAL A 85 -14.39 -10.74 5.51
N SER A 86 -14.80 -10.49 6.75
CA SER A 86 -15.03 -9.12 7.22
C SER A 86 -13.72 -8.36 7.41
N ILE A 87 -13.68 -7.08 7.05
CA ILE A 87 -12.51 -6.22 7.30
C ILE A 87 -12.16 -6.15 8.80
N ASP A 88 -13.14 -6.36 9.68
CA ASP A 88 -12.92 -6.34 11.14
C ASP A 88 -12.20 -7.58 11.66
N GLU A 89 -12.21 -8.68 10.90
CA GLU A 89 -11.50 -9.93 11.22
C GLU A 89 -10.02 -9.86 10.85
N LEU A 90 -9.61 -8.87 10.05
CA LEU A 90 -8.21 -8.63 9.74
C LEU A 90 -7.41 -8.23 10.99
N ALA A 91 -6.15 -8.65 11.04
CA ALA A 91 -5.20 -8.16 12.04
C ALA A 91 -5.15 -6.62 12.04
N PRO A 92 -4.99 -5.95 13.20
CA PRO A 92 -5.16 -4.50 13.30
C PRO A 92 -4.34 -3.67 12.28
N PRO A 93 -3.05 -3.98 12.01
CA PRO A 93 -2.30 -3.24 10.99
C PRO A 93 -2.86 -3.44 9.58
N ALA A 94 -3.24 -4.67 9.23
CA ALA A 94 -3.82 -4.97 7.92
C ALA A 94 -5.16 -4.25 7.70
N ARG A 95 -6.04 -4.29 8.72
CA ARG A 95 -7.30 -3.56 8.73
C ARG A 95 -7.10 -2.07 8.50
N ALA A 96 -6.13 -1.48 9.20
CA ALA A 96 -5.81 -0.07 9.07
C ALA A 96 -5.29 0.26 7.65
N THR A 97 -4.40 -0.55 7.08
CA THR A 97 -3.91 -0.36 5.70
C THR A 97 -5.04 -0.41 4.66
N VAL A 98 -5.97 -1.37 4.76
CA VAL A 98 -7.12 -1.47 3.84
C VAL A 98 -8.06 -0.26 4.01
N ARG A 99 -8.33 0.16 5.25
CA ARG A 99 -9.12 1.37 5.52
C ARG A 99 -8.45 2.64 5.02
N ALA A 100 -7.12 2.73 5.09
CA ALA A 100 -6.38 3.85 4.52
C ALA A 100 -6.54 3.93 3.00
N LEU A 101 -6.45 2.79 2.31
CA LEU A 101 -6.70 2.72 0.86
C LEU A 101 -8.12 3.14 0.50
N LEU A 102 -9.13 2.61 1.20
CA LEU A 102 -10.53 2.97 0.95
C LEU A 102 -10.83 4.45 1.24
N ALA A 103 -10.30 4.98 2.33
CA ALA A 103 -10.44 6.39 2.66
C ALA A 103 -9.77 7.26 1.59
N ASP A 104 -8.58 6.87 1.13
CA ASP A 104 -7.92 7.58 0.04
C ASP A 104 -8.76 7.51 -1.23
N LEU A 105 -9.15 6.33 -1.70
CA LEU A 105 -10.00 6.13 -2.89
C LEU A 105 -11.26 7.00 -2.88
N ASN A 106 -11.95 7.04 -1.74
CA ASN A 106 -13.20 7.80 -1.55
C ASN A 106 -12.99 9.29 -1.16
N GLY A 107 -11.78 9.84 -1.31
CA GLY A 107 -11.54 11.28 -1.16
C GLY A 107 -11.54 11.77 0.28
N SER A 108 -11.21 10.91 1.24
CA SER A 108 -11.14 11.20 2.68
C SER A 108 -9.69 11.15 3.18
N PRO A 109 -8.81 12.11 2.81
CA PRO A 109 -7.38 12.05 3.07
C PRO A 109 -7.01 12.15 4.56
N ALA A 110 -7.83 12.81 5.38
CA ALA A 110 -7.62 12.87 6.83
C ALA A 110 -7.80 11.49 7.48
N ASP A 111 -8.82 10.75 7.05
CA ASP A 111 -9.06 9.39 7.51
C ASP A 111 -7.96 8.45 6.99
N ALA A 112 -7.52 8.61 5.74
CA ALA A 112 -6.40 7.84 5.19
C ALA A 112 -5.12 8.04 6.02
N ALA A 113 -4.79 9.30 6.36
CA ALA A 113 -3.65 9.63 7.20
C ALA A 113 -3.77 9.01 8.61
N PHE A 114 -4.94 9.10 9.24
CA PHE A 114 -5.19 8.50 10.54
C PHE A 114 -5.04 6.98 10.53
N GLN A 115 -5.60 6.30 9.54
CA GLN A 115 -5.48 4.85 9.39
C GLN A 115 -4.04 4.43 9.13
N LEU A 116 -3.27 5.20 8.34
CA LEU A 116 -1.83 4.97 8.19
C LEU A 116 -1.09 5.07 9.51
N ASP A 117 -1.42 6.05 10.35
CA ASP A 117 -0.81 6.19 11.67
C ASP A 117 -1.08 4.98 12.57
N LEU A 118 -2.28 4.40 12.48
CA LEU A 118 -2.65 3.16 13.18
C LEU A 118 -1.92 1.93 12.61
N ALA A 119 -1.77 1.84 11.28
CA ALA A 119 -1.12 0.71 10.62
C ALA A 119 0.34 0.54 11.05
N VAL A 120 0.98 1.62 11.46
CA VAL A 120 2.39 1.64 11.88
C VAL A 120 2.59 1.77 13.40
N ILE A 121 1.54 1.54 14.22
CA ILE A 121 1.68 1.56 15.68
C ILE A 121 2.48 0.34 16.14
N GLY A 122 3.47 0.57 17.01
CA GLY A 122 4.25 -0.49 17.65
C GLY A 122 5.14 -1.27 16.69
N LEU A 123 5.52 -0.68 15.56
CA LEU A 123 6.41 -1.34 14.61
C LEU A 123 7.80 -1.58 15.20
N ASP A 124 8.28 -2.78 14.94
CA ASP A 124 9.69 -3.19 14.94
C ASP A 124 10.12 -3.47 13.47
N PRO A 125 11.40 -3.76 13.20
CA PRO A 125 11.85 -3.97 11.82
C PRO A 125 11.11 -5.08 11.06
N LEU A 126 10.73 -6.18 11.72
CA LEU A 126 10.07 -7.31 11.07
C LEU A 126 8.62 -6.97 10.71
N THR A 127 7.88 -6.43 11.68
CA THR A 127 6.51 -5.95 11.46
C THR A 127 6.47 -4.79 10.47
N GLY A 128 7.54 -3.99 10.39
CA GLY A 128 7.74 -2.94 9.39
C GLY A 128 7.82 -3.51 7.97
N ILE A 129 8.65 -4.54 7.76
CA ILE A 129 8.71 -5.27 6.48
C ILE A 129 7.34 -5.84 6.13
N ASP A 130 6.67 -6.51 7.07
CA ASP A 130 5.38 -7.15 6.80
C ASP A 130 4.31 -6.15 6.39
N THR A 131 4.34 -4.95 6.99
CA THR A 131 3.43 -3.86 6.63
C THR A 131 3.72 -3.36 5.21
N VAL A 132 4.99 -3.14 4.85
CA VAL A 132 5.40 -2.75 3.48
C VAL A 132 5.05 -3.84 2.47
N ARG A 133 5.37 -5.10 2.78
CA ARG A 133 5.09 -6.26 1.92
C ARG A 133 3.60 -6.35 1.63
N ARG A 134 2.74 -6.25 2.64
CA ARG A 134 1.29 -6.30 2.46
C ARG A 134 0.78 -5.16 1.58
N ALA A 135 1.22 -3.92 1.86
CA ALA A 135 0.87 -2.78 1.03
C ALA A 135 1.31 -2.97 -0.42
N LEU A 136 2.55 -3.44 -0.63
CA LEU A 136 3.12 -3.70 -1.95
C LEU A 136 2.33 -4.78 -2.71
N THR A 137 2.01 -5.91 -2.07
CA THR A 137 1.20 -6.97 -2.68
C THR A 137 -0.15 -6.44 -3.14
N MET A 138 -0.83 -5.64 -2.31
CA MET A 138 -2.10 -5.02 -2.67
C MET A 138 -1.94 -4.02 -3.82
N THR A 139 -0.90 -3.18 -3.80
CA THR A 139 -0.61 -2.23 -4.89
C THR A 139 -0.38 -2.95 -6.21
N VAL A 140 0.43 -4.01 -6.22
CA VAL A 140 0.73 -4.78 -7.44
C VAL A 140 -0.51 -5.48 -7.96
N ALA A 141 -1.31 -6.10 -7.08
CA ALA A 141 -2.55 -6.77 -7.48
C ALA A 141 -3.53 -5.77 -8.14
N LEU A 142 -3.67 -4.57 -7.59
CA LEU A 142 -4.52 -3.52 -8.16
C LEU A 142 -3.96 -2.99 -9.49
N LEU A 143 -2.64 -2.81 -9.60
CA LEU A 143 -2.01 -2.41 -10.86
C LEU A 143 -2.23 -3.45 -11.97
N GLN A 144 -2.08 -4.73 -11.65
CA GLN A 144 -2.34 -5.83 -12.59
C GLN A 144 -3.81 -5.87 -13.00
N TRP A 145 -4.73 -5.77 -12.04
CA TRP A 145 -6.17 -5.67 -12.34
C TRP A 145 -6.48 -4.51 -13.30
N THR A 146 -5.86 -3.34 -13.12
CA THR A 146 -6.06 -2.20 -14.03
C THR A 146 -5.40 -2.36 -15.40
N GLY A 147 -4.38 -3.23 -15.50
CA GLY A 147 -3.66 -3.51 -16.74
C GLY A 147 -4.30 -4.59 -17.60
N ASP A 148 -5.11 -5.48 -17.01
CA ASP A 148 -5.79 -6.57 -17.72
C ASP A 148 -7.04 -6.13 -18.51
N GLU A 149 -7.48 -4.86 -18.38
CA GLU A 149 -8.64 -4.30 -19.10
C GLU A 149 -8.30 -3.58 -20.43
N THR A 150 -7.13 -3.81 -21.02
CA THR A 150 -6.76 -3.35 -22.38
C THR A 150 -6.64 -4.50 -23.38
#